data_AF-A0A955ZE82-F1
#
_entry.id   AF-A0A955ZE82-F1
#
_cell.length_a   1.000
_cell.length_b   1.000
_cell.length_c   1.000
_cell.angle_alpha   90.00
_cell.angle_beta   90.00
_cell.angle_gamma   90.00
#
_symmetry.space_group_name_H-M   'P 1'
#
loop_
_entity.id
_entity.type
_entity.pdbx_description
1 polymer ?
#
loop_
_entity_poly.entity_id
_entity_poly.type
_entity_poly.pdbx_seq_one_letter_code
_entity_poly.pdbx_strand_id
1 'polypeptide(L)'
;MKLPDFPVPTRFVAIALAIASVVGAYFMAGMGMALMTLAAVTMLAGIGLLWSSVQSLTGEANLSLDEALSFAAPSAEEERKRAVLRALKDLEFERSVGKISQDDYDELSSRYRAEAKELLRALEAEQKPDIEKAEELFKKRLDQVDFKAEELEDDEEEPAEEERDEPDGAVVEEDDILTEKPGEVETDEDEDLAIVTRAPSTTAPTRRCRECETRNDLDAHFCKKCGKPMASEEQQLCHACPAVFDDDLDTCPQCGVAVEDA
;
A
#
# COMPACT_ATOMS: atom_id res chain seq x y z
N MET A 1 -24.94 12.23 10.98
CA MET A 1 -26.09 11.75 11.77
C MET A 1 -25.56 10.63 12.64
N LYS A 2 -25.43 10.86 13.96
CA LYS A 2 -24.84 9.94 14.95
C LYS A 2 -25.63 8.62 14.97
N LEU A 3 -24.99 7.50 14.67
CA LEU A 3 -25.40 6.23 15.27
C LEU A 3 -24.49 6.04 16.50
N PRO A 4 -25.05 6.03 17.72
CA PRO A 4 -24.26 6.02 18.94
C PRO A 4 -23.63 4.65 19.20
N ASP A 5 -22.34 4.66 19.54
CA ASP A 5 -21.71 3.55 20.26
C ASP A 5 -22.41 3.37 21.59
N PHE A 6 -23.11 2.25 21.69
CA PHE A 6 -23.85 1.89 22.86
C PHE A 6 -22.92 1.07 23.77
N PRO A 7 -22.47 1.58 24.95
CA PRO A 7 -21.74 0.78 25.93
C PRO A 7 -22.46 -0.55 26.23
N VAL A 8 -21.75 -1.59 26.69
CA VAL A 8 -22.34 -2.89 27.10
C VAL A 8 -23.71 -2.76 27.84
N PRO A 9 -23.91 -1.84 28.80
CA PRO A 9 -25.23 -1.58 29.40
C PRO A 9 -26.34 -1.19 28.42
N THR A 10 -26.05 -0.50 27.33
CA THR A 10 -27.07 -0.06 26.35
C THR A 10 -27.52 -1.13 25.36
N ARG A 11 -26.71 -2.18 25.11
CA ARG A 11 -27.22 -3.38 24.43
C ARG A 11 -28.28 -4.09 25.28
N PHE A 12 -28.06 -4.16 26.59
CA PHE A 12 -29.06 -4.67 27.53
C PHE A 12 -30.30 -3.77 27.61
N VAL A 13 -30.14 -2.44 27.57
CA VAL A 13 -31.26 -1.49 27.52
C VAL A 13 -32.08 -1.64 26.23
N ALA A 14 -31.44 -1.81 25.07
CA ALA A 14 -32.14 -2.01 23.80
C ALA A 14 -32.93 -3.33 23.77
N ILE A 15 -32.37 -4.41 24.31
CA ILE A 15 -33.06 -5.70 24.45
C ILE A 15 -34.23 -5.55 25.43
N ALA A 16 -34.05 -4.87 26.57
CA ALA A 16 -35.12 -4.64 27.53
C ALA A 16 -36.27 -3.80 26.94
N LEU A 17 -35.96 -2.76 26.15
CA LEU A 17 -36.95 -1.96 25.42
C LEU A 17 -37.69 -2.77 24.36
N ALA A 18 -36.99 -3.61 23.61
CA ALA A 18 -37.58 -4.52 22.64
C ALA A 18 -38.57 -5.48 23.32
N ILE A 19 -38.16 -6.12 24.41
CA ILE A 19 -39.04 -7.02 25.19
C ILE A 19 -40.23 -6.25 25.76
N ALA A 20 -40.01 -5.08 26.36
CA ALA A 20 -41.08 -4.24 26.91
C ALA A 20 -42.08 -3.80 25.84
N SER A 21 -41.63 -3.53 24.61
CA SER A 21 -42.51 -3.16 23.49
C SER A 21 -43.41 -4.31 23.03
N VAL A 22 -42.88 -5.53 23.00
CA VAL A 22 -43.65 -6.75 22.65
C VAL A 22 -44.66 -7.06 23.76
N VAL A 23 -44.23 -6.99 25.02
CA VAL A 23 -45.09 -7.21 26.19
C VAL A 23 -46.18 -6.15 26.27
N GLY A 24 -45.85 -4.87 26.07
CA GLY A 24 -46.82 -3.77 26.04
C GLY A 24 -47.86 -3.93 24.92
N ALA A 25 -47.43 -4.31 23.72
CA ALA A 25 -48.33 -4.59 22.60
C ALA A 25 -49.29 -5.76 22.89
N TYR A 26 -48.79 -6.81 23.54
CA TYR A 26 -49.61 -7.94 23.99
C TYR A 26 -50.71 -7.50 24.96
N PHE A 27 -50.37 -6.71 25.99
CA PHE A 27 -51.34 -6.28 26.99
C PHE A 27 -52.38 -5.27 26.45
N MET A 28 -52.01 -4.41 25.50
CA MET A 28 -52.96 -3.42 24.94
C MET A 28 -53.87 -3.96 23.86
N ALA A 29 -53.35 -4.79 22.95
CA ALA A 29 -54.03 -5.13 21.70
C ALA A 29 -54.06 -6.63 21.39
N GLY A 30 -53.59 -7.47 22.32
CA GLY A 30 -53.65 -8.92 22.23
C GLY A 30 -52.57 -9.57 21.37
N MET A 31 -52.71 -10.87 21.15
CA MET A 31 -51.68 -11.72 20.55
C MET A 31 -51.26 -11.29 19.13
N GLY A 32 -52.21 -10.87 18.29
CA GLY A 32 -51.92 -10.51 16.90
C GLY A 32 -50.95 -9.34 16.77
N MET A 33 -51.11 -8.31 17.60
CA MET A 33 -50.21 -7.16 17.61
C MET A 33 -48.84 -7.49 18.20
N ALA A 34 -48.77 -8.36 19.21
CA ALA A 34 -47.50 -8.82 19.78
C ALA A 34 -46.62 -9.55 18.75
N LEU A 35 -47.23 -10.35 17.87
CA LEU A 35 -46.49 -11.03 16.80
C LEU A 35 -45.94 -10.04 15.76
N MET A 36 -46.71 -9.00 15.41
CA MET A 36 -46.25 -7.98 14.47
C MET A 36 -45.11 -7.13 15.05
N THR A 37 -45.16 -6.77 16.33
CA THR A 37 -44.07 -6.03 16.97
C THR A 37 -42.82 -6.88 17.14
N LEU A 38 -42.97 -8.16 17.47
CA LEU A 38 -41.85 -9.10 17.49
C LEU A 38 -41.19 -9.20 16.12
N ALA A 39 -41.97 -9.38 15.05
CA ALA A 39 -41.44 -9.42 13.68
C ALA A 39 -40.67 -8.13 13.33
N ALA A 40 -41.23 -6.96 13.65
CA ALA A 40 -40.57 -5.68 13.41
C ALA A 40 -39.24 -5.55 14.19
N VAL A 41 -39.23 -5.92 15.49
CA VAL A 41 -38.02 -5.93 16.32
C VAL A 41 -36.96 -6.87 15.73
N THR A 42 -37.35 -8.09 15.32
CA THR A 42 -36.41 -9.05 14.73
C THR A 42 -35.81 -8.54 13.42
N MET A 43 -36.60 -7.88 12.58
CA MET A 43 -36.12 -7.31 11.32
C MET A 43 -35.15 -6.15 11.56
N LEU A 44 -35.46 -5.25 12.50
CA LEU A 44 -34.56 -4.16 12.89
C LEU A 44 -33.24 -4.69 13.48
N ALA A 45 -33.30 -5.75 14.28
CA ALA A 45 -32.10 -6.40 14.80
C ALA A 45 -31.23 -6.99 13.66
N GLY A 46 -31.86 -7.63 12.66
CA GLY A 46 -31.16 -8.13 11.48
C GLY A 46 -30.44 -7.03 10.68
N ILE A 47 -31.11 -5.89 10.47
CA ILE A 47 -30.50 -4.71 9.82
C ILE A 47 -29.30 -4.20 10.62
N GLY A 48 -29.42 -4.12 11.96
CA GLY A 48 -28.32 -3.71 12.83
C GLY A 48 -27.12 -4.66 12.78
N LEU A 49 -27.36 -5.98 12.74
CA LEU A 49 -26.31 -6.99 12.60
C LEU A 49 -25.62 -6.89 11.24
N LEU A 50 -26.39 -6.71 10.16
CA LEU A 50 -25.84 -6.53 8.82
C LEU A 50 -24.96 -5.28 8.75
N TRP A 51 -25.43 -4.16 9.30
CA TRP A 51 -24.64 -2.93 9.36
C TRP A 51 -23.36 -3.10 10.19
N SER A 52 -23.43 -3.76 11.35
CA SER A 52 -22.26 -4.08 12.17
C SER A 52 -21.24 -4.95 11.43
N SER A 53 -21.70 -5.89 10.61
CA SER A 53 -20.83 -6.73 9.78
C SER A 53 -20.10 -5.90 8.72
N VAL A 54 -20.85 -5.04 8.00
CA VAL A 54 -20.26 -4.10 7.02
C VAL A 54 -19.20 -3.22 7.67
N GLN A 55 -19.48 -2.67 8.86
CA GLN A 55 -18.53 -1.79 9.55
C GLN A 55 -17.27 -2.54 10.04
N SER A 56 -17.41 -3.81 10.41
CA SER A 56 -16.26 -4.66 10.73
C SER A 56 -15.40 -4.96 9.51
N LEU A 57 -16.02 -5.10 8.33
CA LEU A 57 -15.33 -5.34 7.07
C LEU A 57 -14.64 -4.08 6.54
N THR A 58 -15.24 -2.90 6.74
CA THR A 58 -14.64 -1.62 6.34
C THR A 58 -13.54 -1.14 7.28
N GLY A 59 -13.31 -1.83 8.41
CA GLY A 59 -12.20 -1.52 9.32
C GLY A 59 -12.37 -0.18 10.05
N GLU A 60 -13.59 0.33 10.16
CA GLU A 60 -13.87 1.58 10.85
C GLU A 60 -13.76 1.34 12.37
N ALA A 61 -12.56 1.52 12.91
CA ALA A 61 -12.37 1.63 14.34
C ALA A 61 -13.07 2.91 14.80
N ASN A 62 -14.06 2.79 15.71
CA ASN A 62 -14.69 3.93 16.36
C ASN A 62 -13.66 4.63 17.26
N LEU A 63 -12.85 5.50 16.65
CA LEU A 63 -11.97 6.40 17.36
C LEU A 63 -12.83 7.49 18.00
N SER A 64 -12.58 7.79 19.27
CA SER A 64 -13.17 8.96 19.90
C SER A 64 -12.74 10.23 19.15
N LEU A 65 -13.52 11.31 19.23
CA LEU A 65 -13.15 12.59 18.58
C LEU A 65 -11.78 13.09 19.09
N ASP A 66 -11.50 12.90 20.38
CA ASP A 66 -10.21 13.23 20.99
C ASP A 66 -9.07 12.36 20.45
N GLU A 67 -9.27 11.05 20.27
CA GLU A 67 -8.28 10.19 19.60
C GLU A 67 -8.06 10.61 18.16
N ALA A 68 -9.14 10.82 17.39
CA ALA A 68 -9.05 11.24 16.00
C ALA A 68 -8.29 12.57 15.84
N LEU A 69 -8.50 13.52 16.76
CA LEU A 69 -7.76 14.78 16.79
C LEU A 69 -6.28 14.58 17.18
N SER A 70 -5.99 13.67 18.11
CA SER A 70 -4.61 13.36 18.51
C SER A 70 -3.79 12.69 17.38
N PHE A 71 -4.43 11.87 16.55
CA PHE A 71 -3.81 11.28 15.36
C PHE A 71 -3.70 12.27 14.19
N ALA A 72 -4.57 13.29 14.14
CA ALA A 72 -4.61 14.26 13.05
C ALA A 72 -3.62 15.44 13.21
N ALA A 73 -3.23 15.76 14.44
CA ALA A 73 -2.29 16.85 14.70
C ALA A 73 -0.84 16.35 14.54
N PRO A 74 -0.10 16.81 13.50
CA PRO A 74 1.29 16.40 13.34
C PRO A 74 2.14 16.87 14.52
N SER A 75 3.04 16.01 15.00
CA SER A 75 3.95 16.38 16.07
C SER A 75 4.95 17.44 15.59
N ALA A 76 5.55 18.19 16.52
CA ALA A 76 6.56 19.19 16.19
C ALA A 76 7.77 18.57 15.44
N GLU A 77 8.06 17.29 15.69
CA GLU A 77 9.13 16.55 14.99
C GLU A 77 8.73 16.18 13.57
N GLU A 78 7.47 15.81 13.33
CA GLU A 78 6.95 15.57 11.98
C GLU A 78 6.93 16.83 11.12
N GLU A 79 6.58 17.97 11.72
CA GLU A 79 6.65 19.27 11.03
C GLU A 79 8.07 19.63 10.63
N ARG A 80 9.05 19.43 11.53
CA ARG A 80 10.48 19.60 11.23
C ARG A 80 10.94 18.67 10.11
N LYS A 81 10.55 17.39 10.14
CA LYS A 81 10.83 16.43 9.06
C LYS A 81 10.30 16.93 7.72
N ARG A 82 9.04 17.38 7.67
CA ARG A 82 8.44 17.94 6.44
C ARG A 82 9.17 19.19 5.96
N ALA A 83 9.64 20.04 6.87
CA ALA A 83 10.43 21.22 6.53
C ALA A 83 11.78 20.84 5.90
N VAL A 84 12.53 19.92 6.52
CA VAL A 84 13.83 19.46 6.02
C VAL A 84 13.70 18.76 4.67
N LEU A 85 12.69 17.90 4.49
CA LEU A 85 12.45 17.23 3.21
C LEU A 85 12.07 18.20 2.10
N ARG A 86 11.31 19.25 2.42
CA ARG A 86 11.01 20.33 1.49
C ARG A 86 12.28 21.12 1.14
N ALA A 87 13.12 21.43 2.11
CA ALA A 87 14.39 22.12 1.89
C ALA A 87 15.32 21.32 0.97
N LEU A 88 15.39 19.99 1.14
CA LEU A 88 16.15 19.11 0.23
C LEU A 88 15.63 19.17 -1.22
N LYS A 89 14.31 19.23 -1.40
CA LYS A 89 13.69 19.34 -2.72
C LYS A 89 13.92 20.71 -3.36
N ASP A 90 13.87 21.76 -2.57
CA ASP A 90 14.16 23.12 -3.03
C ASP A 90 15.64 23.25 -3.45
N LEU A 91 16.57 22.69 -2.66
CA LEU A 91 17.99 22.65 -2.98
C LEU A 91 18.26 21.92 -4.32
N GLU A 92 17.57 20.79 -4.56
CA GLU A 92 17.66 20.05 -5.83
C GLU A 92 17.15 20.89 -7.02
N PHE A 93 16.07 21.64 -6.79
CA PHE A 93 15.53 22.56 -7.79
C PHE A 93 16.51 23.71 -8.07
N GLU A 94 17.08 24.35 -7.05
CA GLU A 94 18.05 25.43 -7.23
C GLU A 94 19.29 24.97 -8.01
N ARG A 95 19.78 23.76 -7.75
CA ARG A 95 20.84 23.13 -8.54
C ARG A 95 20.41 22.93 -9.99
N SER A 96 19.19 22.41 -10.23
CA SER A 96 18.69 22.16 -11.59
C SER A 96 18.50 23.44 -12.42
N VAL A 97 18.26 24.57 -11.75
CA VAL A 97 18.15 25.89 -12.38
C VAL A 97 19.54 26.56 -12.53
N GLY A 98 20.60 25.96 -11.98
CA GLY A 98 21.96 26.47 -12.03
C GLY A 98 22.22 27.66 -11.08
N LYS A 99 21.40 27.83 -10.02
CA LYS A 99 21.58 28.90 -9.03
C LYS A 99 22.70 28.62 -8.03
N ILE A 100 22.96 27.34 -7.77
CA ILE A 100 23.98 26.87 -6.82
C ILE A 100 24.96 25.94 -7.54
N SER A 101 26.21 25.93 -7.09
CA SER A 101 27.23 25.03 -7.63
C SER A 101 27.01 23.59 -7.17
N GLN A 102 27.63 22.64 -7.85
CA GLN A 102 27.56 21.22 -7.47
C GLN A 102 28.22 20.98 -6.10
N ASP A 103 29.34 21.64 -5.84
CA ASP A 103 30.07 21.52 -4.56
C ASP A 103 29.22 22.05 -3.38
N ASP A 104 28.57 23.21 -3.54
CA ASP A 104 27.68 23.77 -2.51
C ASP A 104 26.45 22.87 -2.28
N TYR A 105 25.92 22.28 -3.35
CA TYR A 105 24.80 21.34 -3.26
C TYR A 105 25.19 20.09 -2.46
N ASP A 106 26.37 19.52 -2.72
CA ASP A 106 26.82 18.30 -2.06
C ASP A 106 27.07 18.53 -0.56
N GLU A 107 27.67 19.67 -0.19
CA GLU A 107 27.82 20.06 1.22
C GLU A 107 26.46 20.22 1.91
N LEU A 108 25.59 21.07 1.37
CA LEU A 108 24.29 21.38 2.00
C LEU A 108 23.37 20.16 2.04
N SER A 109 23.32 19.38 0.97
CA SER A 109 22.50 18.17 0.91
C SER A 109 22.97 17.10 1.90
N SER A 110 24.28 16.96 2.11
CA SER A 110 24.82 16.02 3.10
C SER A 110 24.34 16.36 4.52
N ARG A 111 24.38 17.66 4.89
CA ARG A 111 23.93 18.15 6.19
C ARG A 111 22.43 17.94 6.39
N TYR A 112 21.60 18.34 5.42
CA TYR A 112 20.14 18.16 5.51
C TYR A 112 19.74 16.67 5.51
N ARG A 113 20.48 15.81 4.79
CA ARG A 113 20.25 14.36 4.83
C ARG A 113 20.61 13.76 6.19
N ALA A 114 21.66 14.26 6.84
CA ALA A 114 22.00 13.85 8.20
C ALA A 114 20.89 14.24 9.18
N GLU A 115 20.42 15.49 9.13
CA GLU A 115 19.31 15.98 9.96
C GLU A 115 18.01 15.20 9.71
N ALA A 116 17.67 14.92 8.45
CA ALA A 116 16.51 14.09 8.11
C ALA A 116 16.60 12.68 8.69
N LYS A 117 17.78 12.05 8.67
CA LYS A 117 18.00 10.72 9.27
C LYS A 117 17.81 10.74 10.78
N GLU A 118 18.28 11.80 11.46
CA GLU A 118 18.10 11.95 12.91
C GLU A 118 16.62 12.09 13.26
N LEU A 119 15.87 12.92 12.54
CA LEU A 119 14.42 13.09 12.76
C LEU A 119 13.64 11.80 12.50
N LEU A 120 14.01 11.03 11.48
CA LEU A 120 13.37 9.74 11.21
C LEU A 120 13.58 8.75 12.35
N ARG A 121 14.81 8.67 12.90
CA ARG A 121 15.11 7.80 14.05
C ARG A 121 14.37 8.22 15.31
N ALA A 122 14.19 9.53 15.53
CA ALA A 122 13.42 10.05 16.66
C ALA A 122 11.95 9.61 16.57
N LEU A 123 11.33 9.76 15.39
CA LEU A 123 9.95 9.32 15.15
C LEU A 123 9.78 7.79 15.24
N GLU A 124 10.75 7.01 14.77
CA GLU A 124 10.75 5.55 14.94
C GLU A 124 10.80 5.16 16.43
N ALA A 125 11.62 5.85 17.24
CA ALA A 125 11.69 5.62 18.67
C ALA A 125 10.39 6.01 19.40
N GLU A 126 9.71 7.07 18.97
CA GLU A 126 8.41 7.49 19.49
C GLU A 126 7.31 6.48 19.14
N GLN A 127 7.31 5.91 17.93
CA GLN A 127 6.31 4.94 17.48
C GLN A 127 6.52 3.51 18.00
N LYS A 128 7.76 3.14 18.34
CA LYS A 128 8.13 1.80 18.80
C LYS A 128 7.19 1.18 19.87
N PRO A 129 6.82 1.87 20.97
CA PRO A 129 5.93 1.28 21.97
C PRO A 129 4.54 0.95 21.43
N ASP A 130 4.04 1.71 20.45
CA ASP A 130 2.73 1.46 19.87
C ASP A 130 2.78 0.31 18.85
N ILE A 131 3.88 0.18 18.11
CA ILE A 131 4.15 -0.99 17.27
C ILE A 131 4.22 -2.25 18.14
N GLU A 132 4.96 -2.23 19.25
CA GLU A 132 5.08 -3.38 20.17
C GLU A 132 3.71 -3.79 20.76
N LYS A 133 2.88 -2.81 21.16
CA LYS A 133 1.49 -3.09 21.59
C LYS A 133 0.65 -3.69 20.48
N ALA A 134 0.76 -3.17 19.26
CA ALA A 134 0.02 -3.67 18.10
C ALA A 134 0.42 -5.12 17.79
N GLU A 135 1.72 -5.44 17.84
CA GLU A 135 2.23 -6.81 17.68
C GLU A 135 1.74 -7.75 18.78
N GLU A 136 1.73 -7.30 20.04
CA GLU A 136 1.22 -8.11 21.15
C GLU A 136 -0.28 -8.41 21.01
N LEU A 137 -1.07 -7.40 20.62
CA LEU A 137 -2.50 -7.58 20.33
C LEU A 137 -2.72 -8.52 19.13
N PHE A 138 -1.89 -8.41 18.10
CA PHE A 138 -1.96 -9.28 16.94
C PHE A 138 -1.64 -10.72 17.30
N LYS A 139 -0.58 -10.98 18.07
CA LYS A 139 -0.22 -12.32 18.59
C LYS A 139 -1.37 -12.92 19.41
N LYS A 140 -1.91 -12.17 20.39
CA LYS A 140 -3.06 -12.63 21.18
C LYS A 140 -4.28 -13.00 20.34
N ARG A 141 -4.49 -12.30 19.21
CA ARG A 141 -5.60 -12.60 18.30
C ARG A 141 -5.31 -13.81 17.42
N LEU A 142 -4.07 -13.96 16.94
CA LEU A 142 -3.65 -15.15 16.18
C LEU A 142 -3.79 -16.41 17.03
N ASP A 143 -3.32 -16.40 18.28
CA ASP A 143 -3.46 -17.55 19.19
C ASP A 143 -4.94 -17.95 19.33
N GLN A 144 -5.86 -16.98 19.46
CA GLN A 144 -7.30 -17.25 19.54
C GLN A 144 -7.91 -17.82 18.25
N VAL A 145 -7.28 -17.60 17.09
CA VAL A 145 -7.72 -18.14 15.80
C VAL A 145 -7.11 -19.52 15.56
N ASP A 146 -5.87 -19.76 15.97
CA ASP A 146 -5.22 -21.09 15.91
C ASP A 146 -5.90 -22.10 16.85
N PHE A 147 -6.41 -21.67 18.02
CA PHE A 147 -7.24 -22.54 18.89
C PHE A 147 -8.57 -23.02 18.25
N LYS A 148 -8.91 -22.58 17.03
CA LYS A 148 -10.05 -23.09 16.25
C LYS A 148 -9.64 -23.97 15.07
N ALA A 149 -8.35 -24.09 14.77
CA ALA A 149 -7.83 -24.95 13.71
C ALA A 149 -7.52 -26.38 14.21
N GLU A 150 -7.40 -26.59 15.52
CA GLU A 150 -7.11 -27.90 16.16
C GLU A 150 -8.32 -28.88 16.22
N GLU A 151 -9.42 -28.60 15.51
CA GLU A 151 -10.56 -29.55 15.38
C GLU A 151 -10.56 -30.33 14.05
N LEU A 152 -9.43 -30.34 13.33
CA LEU A 152 -9.23 -31.15 12.13
C LEU A 152 -7.86 -31.82 12.14
N GLU A 153 -7.65 -32.76 13.05
CA GLU A 153 -6.70 -33.86 12.82
C GLU A 153 -7.40 -35.18 13.15
N ASP A 154 -7.58 -36.00 12.11
CA ASP A 154 -7.46 -37.46 12.12
C ASP A 154 -7.79 -37.96 10.71
N ASP A 155 -6.76 -38.26 9.93
CA ASP A 155 -6.68 -39.48 9.11
C ASP A 155 -5.23 -39.61 8.58
N GLU A 156 -4.48 -40.46 9.27
CA GLU A 156 -3.17 -40.95 8.91
C GLU A 156 -3.22 -41.71 7.56
N GLU A 157 -2.27 -41.45 6.66
CA GLU A 157 -1.74 -42.48 5.76
C GLU A 157 -0.30 -42.13 5.34
N GLU A 158 0.66 -42.85 5.92
CA GLU A 158 2.06 -42.96 5.45
C GLU A 158 2.11 -43.59 4.04
N PRO A 159 3.10 -43.23 3.19
CA PRO A 159 4.23 -44.15 3.10
C PRO A 159 5.62 -43.57 2.71
N ALA A 160 6.61 -44.34 3.20
CA ALA A 160 7.87 -44.76 2.56
C ALA A 160 9.07 -43.80 2.46
N GLU A 161 10.07 -44.18 3.26
CA GLU A 161 11.47 -43.77 3.27
C GLU A 161 12.21 -44.18 1.97
N GLU A 162 13.08 -43.29 1.45
CA GLU A 162 14.25 -43.69 0.67
C GLU A 162 15.43 -42.74 0.98
N GLU A 163 16.48 -43.31 1.58
CA GLU A 163 17.71 -42.65 2.06
C GLU A 163 18.58 -42.08 0.93
N ARG A 164 19.39 -41.03 1.24
CA ARG A 164 20.84 -40.98 0.94
C ARG A 164 21.56 -39.74 1.51
N ASP A 165 22.41 -40.01 2.48
CA ASP A 165 23.79 -39.53 2.73
C ASP A 165 24.13 -38.02 2.83
N GLU A 166 24.32 -37.56 4.07
CA GLU A 166 25.36 -36.58 4.49
C GLU A 166 26.76 -37.27 4.52
N PRO A 167 27.94 -36.59 4.62
CA PRO A 167 28.24 -35.27 5.23
C PRO A 167 29.19 -34.42 4.32
N ASP A 168 29.74 -33.24 4.64
CA ASP A 168 30.40 -32.81 5.87
C ASP A 168 30.67 -31.30 5.80
N GLY A 169 30.76 -30.68 6.98
CA GLY A 169 31.02 -29.26 7.13
C GLY A 169 32.48 -28.89 6.88
N ALA A 170 32.69 -27.67 6.37
CA ALA A 170 33.94 -26.94 6.59
C ALA A 170 33.65 -25.44 6.66
N VAL A 171 33.99 -24.90 7.83
CA VAL A 171 34.13 -23.48 8.18
C VAL A 171 35.29 -22.86 7.35
N VAL A 172 35.47 -21.52 7.43
CA VAL A 172 36.67 -20.69 7.13
C VAL A 172 36.50 -19.87 5.82
N GLU A 173 36.73 -18.56 5.70
CA GLU A 173 37.17 -17.45 6.57
C GLU A 173 36.82 -16.12 5.85
N GLU A 174 36.70 -15.04 6.63
CA GLU A 174 36.90 -13.66 6.18
C GLU A 174 38.39 -13.44 5.89
N ASP A 175 38.75 -13.01 4.68
CA ASP A 175 39.73 -11.93 4.38
C ASP A 175 40.27 -12.02 2.93
N ASP A 176 40.74 -10.87 2.45
CA ASP A 176 41.51 -10.63 1.23
C ASP A 176 40.78 -10.61 -0.13
N ILE A 177 40.38 -9.40 -0.54
CA ILE A 177 40.74 -8.96 -1.90
C ILE A 177 41.49 -7.62 -1.82
N LEU A 178 42.76 -7.76 -2.21
CA LEU A 178 43.81 -6.78 -2.35
C LEU A 178 43.43 -5.49 -3.08
N THR A 179 44.00 -4.42 -2.54
CA THR A 179 44.37 -3.17 -3.20
C THR A 179 45.09 -3.36 -4.53
N GLU A 180 44.60 -2.71 -5.58
CA GLU A 180 45.44 -2.18 -6.65
C GLU A 180 45.22 -0.66 -6.80
N LYS A 181 46.33 0.07 -6.82
CA LYS A 181 46.43 1.52 -6.98
C LYS A 181 46.59 1.89 -8.48
N PRO A 182 46.36 3.16 -8.84
CA PRO A 182 45.81 3.56 -10.13
C PRO A 182 46.85 3.62 -11.26
N GLY A 183 46.43 3.15 -12.43
CA GLY A 183 47.08 3.45 -13.71
C GLY A 183 46.41 4.65 -14.36
N GLU A 184 47.18 5.70 -14.55
CA GLU A 184 46.85 6.95 -15.22
C GLU A 184 46.91 6.75 -16.75
N VAL A 185 45.82 7.03 -17.48
CA VAL A 185 45.85 7.49 -18.89
C VAL A 185 44.63 8.37 -19.17
N GLU A 186 44.93 9.66 -19.26
CA GLU A 186 44.50 10.68 -20.22
C GLU A 186 43.06 10.76 -20.77
N THR A 187 42.65 12.03 -20.82
CA THR A 187 41.39 12.66 -21.18
C THR A 187 41.04 12.50 -22.67
N ASP A 188 39.79 12.14 -22.94
CA ASP A 188 39.04 12.62 -24.10
C ASP A 188 37.66 13.10 -23.63
N GLU A 189 37.29 14.27 -24.14
CA GLU A 189 36.13 15.07 -23.79
C GLU A 189 34.82 14.44 -24.30
N ASP A 190 33.72 14.81 -23.64
CA ASP A 190 32.32 14.54 -24.01
C ASP A 190 31.79 13.10 -23.81
N GLU A 191 31.17 12.83 -22.66
CA GLU A 191 29.89 12.10 -22.58
C GLU A 191 29.32 12.01 -21.15
N ASP A 192 28.01 12.22 -21.05
CA ASP A 192 27.18 12.30 -19.85
C ASP A 192 27.24 11.06 -18.94
N LEU A 193 27.71 11.24 -17.70
CA LEU A 193 27.63 10.20 -16.65
C LEU A 193 26.25 10.14 -16.03
N ALA A 194 25.39 9.31 -16.61
CA ALA A 194 24.22 8.75 -15.96
C ALA A 194 24.65 7.78 -14.83
N ILE A 195 24.16 8.06 -13.62
CA ILE A 195 24.20 7.14 -12.49
C ILE A 195 23.40 5.88 -12.86
N VAL A 196 24.10 4.77 -13.04
CA VAL A 196 23.51 3.44 -13.24
C VAL A 196 22.89 2.98 -11.93
N THR A 197 21.62 3.33 -11.73
CA THR A 197 20.75 2.52 -10.88
C THR A 197 20.31 1.32 -11.73
N ARG A 198 20.77 0.12 -11.37
CA ARG A 198 20.23 -1.13 -11.92
C ARG A 198 18.80 -1.31 -11.38
N ALA A 199 17.86 -0.65 -12.06
CA ALA A 199 16.46 -1.04 -12.03
C ALA A 199 16.32 -2.44 -12.65
N PRO A 200 15.37 -3.27 -12.20
CA PRO A 200 15.17 -4.59 -12.77
C PRO A 200 14.91 -4.47 -14.27
N SER A 201 15.74 -5.14 -15.07
CA SER A 201 15.53 -5.31 -16.50
C SER A 201 14.33 -6.23 -16.70
N THR A 202 13.14 -5.64 -16.65
CA THR A 202 12.01 -6.15 -17.40
C THR A 202 12.04 -5.43 -18.73
N THR A 203 12.46 -6.14 -19.77
CA THR A 203 12.37 -5.71 -21.17
C THR A 203 10.88 -5.67 -21.60
N ALA A 204 10.06 -4.90 -20.88
CA ALA A 204 8.71 -4.63 -21.29
C ALA A 204 8.78 -3.84 -22.61
N PRO A 205 8.00 -4.21 -23.63
CA PRO A 205 7.97 -3.48 -24.89
C PRO A 205 7.60 -2.01 -24.61
N THR A 206 8.25 -1.09 -25.32
CA THR A 206 8.00 0.36 -25.19
C THR A 206 7.79 0.99 -26.57
N ARG A 207 7.12 2.14 -26.61
CA ARG A 207 6.85 2.92 -27.83
C ARG A 207 7.55 4.26 -27.79
N ARG A 208 8.08 4.72 -28.93
CA ARG A 208 8.67 6.06 -29.06
C ARG A 208 7.62 7.08 -29.48
N CYS A 209 7.65 8.25 -28.84
CA CYS A 209 6.86 9.40 -29.25
C CYS A 209 7.30 9.90 -30.64
N ARG A 210 6.35 10.16 -31.55
CA ARG A 210 6.65 10.68 -32.89
C ARG A 210 7.20 12.10 -32.90
N GLU A 211 6.99 12.87 -31.83
CA GLU A 211 7.41 14.28 -31.74
C GLU A 211 8.78 14.46 -31.08
N CYS A 212 9.01 13.79 -29.96
CA CYS A 212 10.17 14.04 -29.10
C CYS A 212 10.97 12.76 -28.77
N GLU A 213 10.64 11.65 -29.45
CA GLU A 213 11.34 10.36 -29.41
C GLU A 213 11.45 9.66 -28.05
N THR A 214 10.83 10.26 -27.03
CA THR A 214 10.79 9.72 -25.66
C THR A 214 10.14 8.35 -25.66
N ARG A 215 10.75 7.41 -24.92
CA ARG A 215 10.18 6.08 -24.69
C ARG A 215 9.05 6.17 -23.66
N ASN A 216 7.89 5.68 -24.04
CA ASN A 216 6.69 5.57 -23.23
C ASN A 216 6.26 4.09 -23.16
N ASP A 217 5.48 3.77 -22.14
CA ASP A 217 4.82 2.47 -22.00
C ASP A 217 3.80 2.26 -23.16
N LEU A 218 3.43 1.00 -23.45
CA LEU A 218 2.59 0.70 -24.63
C LEU A 218 1.17 1.26 -24.51
N ASP A 219 0.64 1.33 -23.30
CA ASP A 219 -0.67 1.83 -22.90
C ASP A 219 -0.72 3.36 -22.74
N ALA A 220 0.41 4.04 -22.88
CA ALA A 220 0.46 5.49 -22.74
C ALA A 220 -0.28 6.21 -23.89
N HIS A 221 -1.44 6.81 -23.59
CA HIS A 221 -2.18 7.65 -24.54
C HIS A 221 -1.50 9.01 -24.82
N PHE A 222 -0.69 9.52 -23.88
CA PHE A 222 0.05 10.77 -23.99
C PHE A 222 1.54 10.59 -23.66
N CYS A 223 2.41 11.36 -24.31
CA CYS A 223 3.85 11.30 -24.04
C CYS A 223 4.21 11.87 -22.66
N LYS A 224 4.96 11.12 -21.85
CA LYS A 224 5.41 11.53 -20.51
C LYS A 224 6.35 12.72 -20.47
N LYS A 225 6.99 13.07 -21.60
CA LYS A 225 7.91 14.21 -21.70
C LYS A 225 7.24 15.46 -22.28
N CYS A 226 6.57 15.33 -23.44
CA CYS A 226 6.04 16.50 -24.18
C CYS A 226 4.51 16.63 -24.14
N GLY A 227 3.78 15.66 -23.58
CA GLY A 227 2.32 15.71 -23.44
C GLY A 227 1.52 15.52 -24.72
N LYS A 228 2.15 15.38 -25.89
CA LYS A 228 1.42 15.12 -27.15
C LYS A 228 0.77 13.72 -27.16
N PRO A 229 -0.41 13.57 -27.79
CA PRO A 229 -1.06 12.27 -27.91
C PRO A 229 -0.22 11.30 -28.74
N MET A 230 -0.27 10.02 -28.38
CA MET A 230 0.52 8.97 -29.02
C MET A 230 -0.15 8.37 -30.27
N ALA A 231 -1.45 8.64 -30.46
CA ALA A 231 -2.24 8.31 -31.65
C ALA A 231 -3.10 9.54 -32.07
N SER A 232 -3.50 9.60 -33.33
CA SER A 232 -4.51 10.56 -33.82
C SER A 232 -5.93 10.10 -33.48
N GLU A 233 -6.93 10.94 -33.73
CA GLU A 233 -8.33 10.63 -33.43
C GLU A 233 -8.86 9.39 -34.17
N GLU A 234 -8.32 9.08 -35.35
CA GLU A 234 -8.68 7.92 -36.19
C GLU A 234 -7.71 6.72 -35.98
N GLN A 235 -6.92 6.73 -34.90
CA GLN A 235 -5.89 5.72 -34.63
C GLN A 235 -5.97 5.21 -33.20
N GLN A 236 -5.62 3.94 -33.03
CA GLN A 236 -5.53 3.28 -31.73
C GLN A 236 -4.16 2.64 -31.48
N LEU A 237 -3.87 2.40 -30.21
CA LEU A 237 -2.60 1.86 -29.73
C LEU A 237 -2.76 0.38 -29.38
N CYS A 238 -1.85 -0.47 -29.84
CA CYS A 238 -1.80 -1.86 -29.38
C CYS A 238 -1.19 -1.95 -27.97
N HIS A 239 -1.85 -2.68 -27.07
CA HIS A 239 -1.37 -2.96 -25.71
C HIS A 239 -0.23 -3.99 -25.66
N ALA A 240 -0.12 -4.86 -26.67
CA ALA A 240 0.87 -5.95 -26.72
C ALA A 240 2.13 -5.61 -27.53
N CYS A 241 2.07 -4.62 -28.44
CA CYS A 241 3.23 -4.25 -29.25
C CYS A 241 3.29 -2.75 -29.61
N PRO A 242 4.43 -2.25 -30.13
CA PRO A 242 4.58 -0.86 -30.55
C PRO A 242 3.84 -0.45 -31.84
N ALA A 243 2.75 -1.11 -32.25
CA ALA A 243 1.96 -0.72 -33.42
C ALA A 243 0.91 0.38 -33.11
N VAL A 244 0.85 1.42 -33.94
CA VAL A 244 -0.31 2.32 -34.02
C VAL A 244 -1.03 1.96 -35.30
N PHE A 245 -2.34 1.74 -35.25
CA PHE A 245 -3.12 1.34 -36.42
C PHE A 245 -4.49 2.02 -36.40
N ASP A 246 -5.17 1.97 -37.53
CA ASP A 246 -6.47 2.62 -37.71
C ASP A 246 -7.53 1.94 -36.84
N ASP A 247 -8.52 2.71 -36.39
CA ASP A 247 -9.54 2.28 -35.43
C ASP A 247 -10.64 1.39 -36.04
N ASP A 248 -10.65 1.20 -37.36
CA ASP A 248 -11.54 0.31 -38.10
C ASP A 248 -11.14 -1.17 -38.05
N LEU A 249 -9.96 -1.47 -37.50
CA LEU A 249 -9.45 -2.84 -37.36
C LEU A 249 -9.66 -3.38 -35.93
N ASP A 250 -10.37 -4.48 -35.80
CA ASP A 250 -10.61 -5.14 -34.50
C ASP A 250 -9.40 -5.91 -33.95
N THR A 251 -8.39 -6.15 -34.81
CA THR A 251 -7.17 -6.89 -34.49
C THR A 251 -5.94 -6.13 -34.96
N CYS A 252 -4.89 -6.11 -34.13
CA CYS A 252 -3.65 -5.44 -34.47
C CYS A 252 -2.97 -6.12 -35.69
N PRO A 253 -2.69 -5.39 -36.78
CA PRO A 253 -2.09 -5.99 -37.99
C PRO A 253 -0.62 -6.43 -37.79
N GLN A 254 0.03 -5.99 -36.72
CA GLN A 254 1.44 -6.30 -36.45
C GLN A 254 1.62 -7.55 -35.57
N CYS A 255 0.74 -7.77 -34.60
CA CYS A 255 0.88 -8.87 -33.63
C CYS A 255 -0.35 -9.78 -33.50
N GLY A 256 -1.48 -9.43 -34.13
CA GLY A 256 -2.68 -10.25 -34.17
C GLY A 256 -3.56 -10.24 -32.91
N VAL A 257 -3.21 -9.45 -31.88
CA VAL A 257 -4.03 -9.34 -30.67
C VAL A 257 -5.32 -8.56 -30.95
N ALA A 258 -6.43 -9.02 -30.38
CA ALA A 258 -7.70 -8.30 -30.45
C ALA A 258 -7.69 -7.08 -29.52
N VAL A 259 -8.44 -6.04 -29.91
CA VAL A 259 -8.54 -4.80 -29.12
C VAL A 259 -9.32 -5.02 -27.82
N GLU A 260 -10.27 -5.95 -27.80
CA GLU A 260 -11.15 -6.23 -26.65
C GLU A 260 -10.47 -6.98 -25.49
N ASP A 261 -9.26 -7.52 -25.70
CA ASP A 261 -8.50 -8.29 -24.69
C ASP A 261 -7.58 -7.41 -23.81
N ALA A 262 -7.72 -6.07 -23.87
CA ALA A 262 -6.89 -5.08 -23.20
C ALA A 262 -7.40 -4.64 -21.82
#